data_AF-A0A7Y0QPB8-F1
#
_entry.id   AF-A0A7Y0QPB8-F1
#
_cell.length_a   1.000
_cell.length_b   1.000
_cell.length_c   1.000
_cell.angle_alpha   90.00
_cell.angle_beta   90.00
_cell.angle_gamma   90.00
#
_symmetry.space_group_name_H-M   'P 1'
#
loop_
_entity.id
_entity.type
_entity.pdbx_description
1 polymer ?
#
loop_
_entity_poly.entity_id
_entity_poly.type
_entity_poly.pdbx_seq_one_letter_code
_entity_poly.pdbx_strand_id
1 'polypeptide(L)'
;MIEALALRRPAPTMAFICRRVGDIARDRDLPAPSYSSVRAVVTAIDPGLITLAQEGDAAYRDRFELVFRRAASRPNEQWQADHTLLDIMVVDKGGNPVRPWLTIVLDDYSRAVASYTPLHRSTDGRADSTGAASGRTPQDQPGLAGLRAQSAIHL
;
A
#
# COMPACT_ATOMS: atom_id res chain seq x y z
N MET A 1 0.55 -11.94 -28.22
CA MET A 1 -0.26 -10.90 -28.94
C MET A 1 -1.69 -10.79 -28.41
N ILE A 2 -2.43 -11.89 -28.28
CA ILE A 2 -3.80 -11.89 -27.72
C ILE A 2 -3.81 -11.32 -26.28
N GLU A 3 -2.86 -11.73 -25.45
CA GLU A 3 -2.72 -11.26 -24.06
C GLU A 3 -2.51 -9.75 -23.99
N ALA A 4 -1.60 -9.21 -24.81
CA ALA A 4 -1.34 -7.77 -24.89
C ALA A 4 -2.60 -6.97 -25.27
N LEU A 5 -3.48 -7.53 -26.12
CA LEU A 5 -4.76 -6.92 -26.40
C LEU A 5 -5.71 -7.02 -25.21
N ALA A 6 -5.79 -8.18 -24.55
CA ALA A 6 -6.65 -8.41 -23.40
C ALA A 6 -6.32 -7.51 -22.19
N LEU A 7 -5.05 -7.11 -22.04
CA LEU A 7 -4.58 -6.26 -20.94
C LEU A 7 -4.68 -4.75 -21.22
N ARG A 8 -5.30 -4.32 -22.34
CA ARG A 8 -5.47 -2.88 -22.63
C ARG A 8 -6.54 -2.21 -21.77
N ARG A 9 -6.39 -0.90 -21.56
CA ARG A 9 -7.46 -0.01 -21.07
C ARG A 9 -8.01 0.84 -22.23
N PRO A 10 -9.34 1.05 -22.30
CA PRO A 10 -10.38 0.40 -21.48
C PRO A 10 -10.47 -1.11 -21.79
N ALA A 11 -11.01 -1.89 -20.84
CA ALA A 11 -11.12 -3.35 -20.95
C ALA A 11 -11.81 -3.75 -22.27
N PRO A 12 -11.11 -4.45 -23.19
CA PRO A 12 -11.69 -4.80 -24.48
C PRO A 12 -12.65 -5.97 -24.35
N THR A 13 -13.71 -5.96 -25.17
CA THR A 13 -14.63 -7.09 -25.27
C THR A 13 -13.99 -8.26 -26.02
N MET A 14 -14.43 -9.49 -25.72
CA MET A 14 -13.96 -10.68 -26.45
C MET A 14 -14.19 -10.55 -27.96
N ALA A 15 -15.31 -9.96 -28.37
CA ALA A 15 -15.62 -9.69 -29.77
C ALA A 15 -14.61 -8.72 -30.42
N PHE A 16 -14.21 -7.67 -29.69
CA PHE A 16 -13.17 -6.76 -30.17
C PHE A 16 -11.82 -7.49 -30.34
N ILE A 17 -11.42 -8.29 -29.35
CA ILE A 17 -10.17 -9.05 -29.41
C ILE A 17 -10.18 -10.00 -30.61
N CYS A 18 -11.26 -10.79 -30.78
CA CYS A 18 -11.39 -11.73 -31.89
C CYS A 18 -11.32 -11.03 -33.25
N ARG A 19 -12.05 -9.92 -33.43
CA ARG A 19 -12.00 -9.14 -34.67
C ARG A 19 -10.60 -8.61 -34.93
N ARG A 20 -9.99 -7.97 -33.93
CA ARG A 20 -8.67 -7.35 -34.10
C ARG A 20 -7.57 -8.37 -34.39
N VAL A 21 -7.62 -9.52 -33.73
CA VAL A 21 -6.68 -10.62 -33.96
C VAL A 21 -6.88 -11.21 -35.36
N GLY A 22 -8.14 -11.37 -35.79
CA GLY A 22 -8.46 -11.82 -37.15
C GLY A 22 -7.96 -10.87 -38.24
N ASP A 23 -8.10 -9.56 -38.03
CA ASP A 23 -7.58 -8.54 -38.95
C ASP A 23 -6.06 -8.62 -39.08
N ILE A 24 -5.36 -8.69 -37.94
CA ILE A 24 -3.89 -8.81 -37.93
C ILE A 24 -3.41 -10.12 -38.57
N ALA A 25 -4.16 -11.23 -38.39
CA ALA A 25 -3.83 -12.50 -39.02
C ALA A 25 -3.95 -12.39 -40.55
N ARG A 26 -5.03 -11.78 -41.04
CA ARG A 26 -5.26 -11.56 -42.47
C ARG A 26 -4.20 -10.66 -43.08
N ASP A 27 -3.83 -9.56 -42.41
CA ASP A 27 -2.79 -8.63 -42.87
C ASP A 27 -1.40 -9.30 -42.97
N ARG A 28 -1.24 -10.48 -42.38
CA ARG A 28 0.01 -11.27 -42.36
C ARG A 28 -0.11 -12.59 -43.13
N ASP A 29 -1.19 -12.80 -43.87
CA ASP A 29 -1.50 -14.06 -44.57
C ASP A 29 -1.47 -15.30 -43.65
N LEU A 30 -1.84 -15.11 -42.38
CA LEU A 30 -1.95 -16.18 -41.39
C LEU A 30 -3.41 -16.60 -41.21
N PRO A 31 -3.67 -17.89 -40.92
CA PRO A 31 -5.01 -18.35 -40.58
C PRO A 31 -5.51 -17.66 -39.31
N ALA A 32 -6.73 -17.11 -39.38
CA ALA A 32 -7.35 -16.47 -38.23
C ALA A 32 -7.66 -17.50 -37.12
N PRO A 33 -7.35 -17.21 -35.85
CA PRO A 33 -7.67 -18.11 -34.76
C PRO A 33 -9.18 -18.18 -34.54
N SER A 34 -9.65 -19.35 -34.08
CA SER A 34 -11.05 -19.51 -33.69
C SER A 34 -11.39 -18.70 -32.44
N TYR A 35 -12.66 -18.36 -32.26
CA TYR A 35 -13.15 -17.72 -31.04
C TYR A 35 -12.76 -18.52 -29.79
N SER A 36 -12.88 -19.85 -29.85
CA SER A 36 -12.54 -20.76 -28.75
C SER A 36 -11.07 -20.68 -28.37
N SER A 37 -10.18 -20.57 -29.36
CA SER A 37 -8.73 -20.43 -29.15
C SER A 37 -8.40 -19.08 -28.51
N VAL A 38 -9.01 -17.99 -29.00
CA VAL A 38 -8.83 -16.65 -28.40
C VAL A 38 -9.34 -16.64 -26.96
N ARG A 39 -10.54 -17.18 -26.72
CA ARG A 39 -11.13 -17.28 -25.40
C ARG A 39 -10.23 -18.07 -24.45
N ALA A 40 -9.71 -19.22 -24.88
CA ALA A 40 -8.83 -20.06 -24.07
C ALA A 40 -7.58 -19.30 -23.61
N VAL A 41 -6.93 -18.56 -24.52
CA VAL A 41 -5.76 -17.73 -24.19
C VAL A 41 -6.15 -16.64 -23.19
N VAL A 42 -7.23 -15.90 -23.43
CA VAL A 42 -7.67 -14.82 -22.53
C VAL A 42 -8.03 -15.36 -21.15
N THR A 43 -8.67 -16.51 -21.05
CA THR A 43 -9.03 -17.13 -19.76
C THR A 43 -7.84 -17.72 -19.01
N ALA A 44 -6.72 -17.97 -19.70
CA ALA A 44 -5.49 -18.48 -19.10
C ALA A 44 -4.59 -17.35 -18.55
N ILE A 45 -4.92 -16.08 -18.81
CA ILE A 45 -4.18 -14.95 -18.26
C ILE A 45 -4.37 -14.94 -16.75
N ASP A 46 -3.27 -14.74 -16.02
CA ASP A 46 -3.28 -14.61 -14.57
C ASP A 46 -4.28 -13.53 -14.12
N PRO A 47 -5.23 -13.86 -13.22
CA PRO A 47 -6.21 -12.89 -12.73
C PRO A 47 -5.59 -11.66 -12.04
N GLY A 48 -4.41 -11.84 -11.46
CA GLY A 48 -3.62 -10.75 -10.89
C GLY A 48 -3.14 -9.78 -11.98
N LEU A 49 -2.59 -10.27 -13.09
CA LEU A 49 -2.23 -9.44 -14.25
C LEU A 49 -3.43 -8.70 -14.83
N ILE A 50 -4.61 -9.33 -14.90
CA ILE A 50 -5.83 -8.64 -15.34
C ILE A 50 -6.19 -7.52 -14.36
N THR A 51 -6.16 -7.78 -13.05
CA THR A 51 -6.48 -6.79 -12.02
C THR A 51 -5.49 -5.62 -12.04
N LEU A 52 -4.20 -5.90 -12.16
CA LEU A 52 -3.15 -4.90 -12.32
C LEU A 52 -3.42 -4.04 -13.56
N ALA A 53 -3.68 -4.70 -14.69
CA ALA A 53 -3.89 -4.04 -15.97
C ALA A 53 -5.19 -3.22 -16.02
N GLN A 54 -6.25 -3.59 -15.29
CA GLN A 54 -7.54 -2.89 -15.37
C GLN A 54 -7.79 -1.93 -14.20
N GLU A 55 -7.34 -2.28 -13.00
CA GLU A 55 -7.71 -1.61 -11.75
C GLU A 55 -6.49 -0.98 -11.04
N GLY A 56 -5.28 -1.37 -11.43
CA GLY A 56 -4.03 -0.76 -10.98
C GLY A 56 -3.41 -1.40 -9.73
N ASP A 57 -2.27 -0.86 -9.32
CA ASP A 57 -1.40 -1.47 -8.31
C ASP A 57 -2.10 -1.64 -6.95
N ALA A 58 -2.85 -0.63 -6.50
CA ALA A 58 -3.53 -0.70 -5.20
C ALA A 58 -4.52 -1.87 -5.13
N ALA A 59 -5.33 -2.04 -6.19
CA ALA A 59 -6.30 -3.13 -6.30
C ALA A 59 -5.63 -4.50 -6.44
N TYR A 60 -4.49 -4.57 -7.14
CA TYR A 60 -3.69 -5.78 -7.24
C TYR A 60 -3.12 -6.20 -5.89
N ARG A 61 -2.46 -5.26 -5.19
CA ARG A 61 -1.84 -5.54 -3.88
C ARG A 61 -2.87 -6.01 -2.86
N ASP A 62 -4.02 -5.36 -2.79
CA ASP A 62 -5.08 -5.71 -1.84
C ASP A 62 -5.63 -7.14 -2.06
N ARG A 63 -5.76 -7.58 -3.32
CA ARG A 63 -6.35 -8.89 -3.67
C ARG A 63 -5.35 -10.03 -3.77
N PHE A 64 -4.16 -9.77 -4.30
CA PHE A 64 -3.21 -10.81 -4.73
C PHE A 64 -1.88 -10.79 -3.98
N GLU A 65 -1.46 -9.65 -3.42
CA GLU A 65 -0.31 -9.68 -2.51
C GLU A 65 -0.77 -10.16 -1.14
N LEU A 66 -0.26 -11.33 -0.74
CA LEU A 66 -0.35 -11.80 0.63
C LEU A 66 0.45 -10.86 1.54
N VAL A 67 -0.23 -9.90 2.15
CA VAL A 67 0.34 -9.17 3.30
C VAL A 67 0.33 -10.14 4.48
N PHE A 68 1.46 -10.82 4.72
CA PHE A 68 1.63 -11.61 5.95
C PHE A 68 1.71 -10.66 7.15
N ARG A 69 0.54 -10.32 7.70
CA ARG A 69 0.44 -9.57 8.95
C ARG A 69 0.73 -10.52 10.09
N ARG A 70 1.95 -10.45 10.63
CA ARG A 70 2.26 -11.08 11.91
C ARG A 70 1.46 -10.38 12.99
N ALA A 71 0.47 -11.07 13.55
CA ALA A 71 -0.17 -10.66 14.77
C ALA A 71 0.68 -11.10 15.95
N ALA A 72 1.01 -10.18 16.86
CA ALA A 72 1.58 -10.50 18.15
C ALA A 72 0.66 -11.45 18.92
N SER A 73 1.25 -12.38 19.67
CA SER A 73 0.56 -13.37 20.50
C SER A 73 0.43 -12.92 21.96
N ARG A 74 1.22 -11.93 22.37
CA ARG A 74 1.22 -11.35 23.72
C ARG A 74 1.58 -9.85 23.71
N PRO A 75 1.22 -9.10 24.76
CA PRO A 75 1.62 -7.70 24.89
C PRO A 75 3.14 -7.53 24.83
N ASN A 76 3.58 -6.40 24.27
CA ASN A 76 5.00 -6.04 24.12
C ASN A 76 5.82 -7.06 23.33
N GLU A 77 5.22 -7.80 22.40
CA GLU A 77 5.95 -8.68 21.49
C GLU A 77 6.37 -7.98 20.20
N GLN A 78 5.49 -7.13 19.66
CA GLN A 78 5.71 -6.39 18.43
C GLN A 78 5.07 -5.01 18.55
N TRP A 79 5.82 -3.97 18.19
CA TRP A 79 5.32 -2.60 18.12
C TRP A 79 5.29 -2.13 16.67
N GLN A 80 4.21 -1.44 16.31
CA GLN A 80 4.00 -0.81 15.01
C GLN A 80 4.15 0.70 15.16
N ALA A 81 4.94 1.32 14.29
CA ALA A 81 5.05 2.77 14.21
C ALA A 81 4.48 3.24 12.87
N ASP A 82 3.54 4.17 12.93
CA ASP A 82 3.02 4.87 11.75
C ASP A 82 3.39 6.35 11.81
N HIS A 83 3.53 6.98 10.63
CA HIS A 83 3.83 8.39 10.49
C HIS A 83 2.92 9.01 9.41
N THR A 84 1.97 9.83 9.83
CA THR A 84 0.96 10.40 8.94
C THR A 84 0.93 11.91 9.04
N LEU A 85 0.95 12.61 7.90
CA LEU A 85 0.67 14.04 7.85
C LEU A 85 -0.79 14.28 8.19
N LEU A 86 -1.07 15.00 9.27
CA LEU A 86 -2.44 15.24 9.68
C LEU A 86 -3.15 16.24 8.75
N ASP A 87 -4.45 16.03 8.56
CA ASP A 87 -5.32 16.95 7.83
C ASP A 87 -5.96 17.99 8.75
N ILE A 88 -5.17 18.50 9.70
CA ILE A 88 -5.55 19.59 10.61
C ILE A 88 -4.45 20.64 10.61
N MET A 89 -4.85 21.90 10.74
CA MET A 89 -3.94 23.03 10.97
C MET A 89 -3.76 23.24 12.47
N VAL A 90 -2.52 23.33 12.92
CA VAL A 90 -2.16 23.72 14.29
C VAL A 90 -1.30 24.98 14.25
N VAL A 91 -1.34 25.78 15.30
CA VAL A 91 -0.45 26.95 15.42
C VAL A 91 0.82 26.51 16.15
N ASP A 92 1.98 26.72 15.54
CA ASP A 92 3.28 26.42 16.16
C ASP A 92 3.66 27.45 17.25
N LYS A 93 4.82 27.25 17.90
CA LYS A 93 5.32 28.18 18.92
C LYS A 93 5.65 29.57 18.37
N GLY A 94 5.93 29.67 17.07
CA GLY A 94 6.18 30.93 16.35
C GLY A 94 4.89 31.63 15.90
N GLY A 95 3.72 31.05 16.14
CA GLY A 95 2.44 31.59 15.70
C GLY A 95 2.07 31.24 14.27
N ASN A 96 2.85 30.39 13.59
CA ASN A 96 2.59 30.02 12.21
C ASN A 96 1.59 28.85 12.15
N PRO A 97 0.62 28.89 11.23
CA PRO A 97 -0.26 27.75 10.98
C PRO A 97 0.52 26.67 10.21
N VAL A 98 0.63 25.48 10.80
CA VAL A 98 1.37 24.33 10.26
C VAL A 98 0.51 23.07 10.24
N ARG A 99 0.84 22.13 9.36
CA ARG A 99 0.29 20.77 9.37
C ARG A 99 1.31 19.84 10.00
N PRO A 100 1.04 19.26 11.17
CA PRO A 100 1.99 18.38 11.83
C PRO A 100 1.91 16.99 11.23
N TRP A 101 3.06 16.34 11.12
CA TRP A 101 3.14 14.90 11.04
C TRP A 101 2.92 14.29 12.42
N LEU A 102 2.11 13.25 12.51
CA LEU A 102 1.93 12.49 13.75
C LEU A 102 2.61 11.14 13.61
N THR A 103 3.60 10.89 14.47
CA THR A 103 4.12 9.54 14.69
C THR A 103 3.38 8.90 15.85
N ILE A 104 2.86 7.69 15.70
CA ILE A 104 2.27 6.89 16.79
C ILE A 104 3.00 5.56 16.86
N VAL A 105 3.32 5.09 18.07
CA VAL A 105 3.80 3.73 18.33
C VAL A 105 2.71 2.96 19.07
N LEU A 106 2.26 1.86 18.47
CA LEU A 106 1.21 0.98 18.97
C LEU A 106 1.79 -0.38 19.34
N ASP A 107 1.34 -0.94 20.45
CA ASP A 107 1.50 -2.37 20.73
C ASP A 107 0.53 -3.17 19.85
N ASP A 108 1.04 -4.11 19.05
CA ASP A 108 0.21 -4.81 18.05
C ASP A 108 -0.85 -5.74 18.69
N TYR A 109 -0.54 -6.35 19.84
CA TYR A 109 -1.46 -7.26 20.54
C TYR A 109 -2.60 -6.50 21.22
N SER A 110 -2.27 -5.56 22.11
CA SER A 110 -3.26 -4.85 22.93
C SER A 110 -3.88 -3.65 22.23
N ARG A 111 -3.28 -3.19 21.11
CA ARG A 111 -3.61 -1.93 20.43
C ARG A 111 -3.42 -0.68 21.29
N ALA A 112 -2.73 -0.79 22.43
CA ALA A 112 -2.40 0.35 23.27
C ALA A 112 -1.39 1.28 22.58
N VAL A 113 -1.58 2.59 22.74
CA VAL A 113 -0.61 3.60 22.31
C VAL A 113 0.53 3.65 23.34
N ALA A 114 1.71 3.16 22.93
CA ALA A 114 2.91 3.21 23.74
C ALA A 114 3.52 4.63 23.73
N SER A 115 3.47 5.32 22.58
CA SER A 115 3.89 6.71 22.47
C SER A 115 3.31 7.40 21.24
N TYR A 116 3.33 8.73 21.23
CA TYR A 116 3.05 9.52 20.04
C TYR A 116 3.88 10.81 20.04
N THR A 117 4.14 11.38 18.86
CA THR A 117 4.88 12.63 18.71
C THR A 117 4.39 13.38 17.48
N PRO A 118 3.81 14.58 17.66
CA PRO A 118 3.60 15.49 16.55
C PRO A 118 4.91 16.21 16.19
N LEU A 119 5.25 16.19 14.91
CA LEU A 119 6.44 16.78 14.31
C LEU A 119 6.03 17.77 13.24
N HIS A 120 6.57 18.98 13.27
CA HIS A 120 6.50 19.88 12.13
C HIS A 120 7.86 20.51 11.90
N ARG A 121 8.10 20.93 10.67
CA ARG A 121 9.30 21.69 10.33
C ARG A 121 9.06 23.15 10.74
N SER A 122 9.90 23.71 11.61
CA SER A 122 9.87 25.15 11.84
C SER A 122 10.43 25.88 10.62
N THR A 123 9.98 27.10 10.39
CA THR A 123 10.49 27.98 9.33
C THR A 123 11.98 28.31 9.50
N ASP A 124 12.53 28.12 10.71
CA ASP A 124 13.93 28.37 11.04
C ASP A 124 14.84 27.15 10.80
N GLY A 125 14.32 26.10 10.16
CA GLY A 125 15.09 24.91 9.78
C GLY A 125 15.28 23.87 10.88
N ARG A 126 14.68 24.06 12.07
CA ARG A 126 14.71 23.11 13.18
C ARG A 126 13.42 22.28 13.20
N ALA A 127 13.53 20.97 13.41
CA ALA A 127 12.35 20.15 13.66
C ALA A 127 11.86 20.41 15.08
N ASP A 128 10.64 20.93 15.22
CA ASP A 128 10.06 21.26 16.52
C ASP A 128 8.92 20.29 16.84
N SER A 129 9.01 19.66 18.01
CA SER A 129 7.96 18.78 18.54
C SER A 129 6.99 19.62 19.39
N THR A 130 5.71 19.63 19.01
CA THR A 130 4.67 20.31 19.79
C THR A 130 4.22 19.38 20.91
N GLY A 131 4.78 19.52 22.12
CA GLY A 131 4.30 18.89 23.36
C GLY A 131 3.84 17.43 23.26
N ALA A 132 4.77 16.48 23.41
CA ALA A 132 4.41 15.07 23.56
C ALA A 132 3.70 14.84 24.92
N ALA A 133 2.50 14.25 24.93
CA ALA A 133 2.02 13.66 26.18
C ALA A 133 2.62 12.27 26.30
N SER A 134 3.56 12.12 27.23
CA SER A 134 4.06 10.82 27.64
C SER A 134 2.91 10.05 28.28
N GLY A 135 2.32 9.11 27.53
CA GLY A 135 1.76 7.91 28.15
C GLY A 135 2.86 7.22 28.96
N ARG A 136 2.50 6.56 30.05
CA ARG A 136 3.45 6.00 31.04
C ARG A 136 4.62 5.28 30.37
N THR A 137 5.83 5.63 30.80
CA THR A 137 7.11 5.06 30.35
C THR A 137 7.15 3.54 30.56
N PRO A 138 7.61 2.74 29.56
CA PRO A 138 7.81 1.29 29.69
C PRO A 138 8.91 0.85 30.68
N GLN A 139 9.55 1.77 31.41
CA GLN A 139 10.63 1.45 32.36
C GLN A 139 10.15 0.76 33.65
N ASP A 140 8.84 0.66 33.90
CA ASP A 140 8.28 -0.06 35.04
C ASP A 140 8.05 -1.57 34.79
N GLN A 141 8.56 -2.14 33.68
CA GLN A 141 8.44 -3.58 33.40
C GLN A 141 9.83 -4.25 33.26
N PRO A 142 10.22 -5.17 34.17
CA PRO A 142 11.47 -5.90 34.03
C PRO A 142 11.35 -6.93 32.89
N GLY A 143 12.14 -6.76 31.82
CA GLY A 143 12.21 -7.77 30.73
C GLY A 143 12.69 -7.31 29.33
N LEU A 144 13.20 -6.09 29.16
CA LEU A 144 13.49 -5.46 27.84
C LEU A 144 14.76 -5.96 27.10
N ALA A 145 15.16 -7.22 27.23
CA ALA A 145 16.26 -7.78 26.43
C ALA A 145 15.69 -8.60 25.25
N GLY A 146 15.49 -7.97 24.09
CA GLY A 146 15.28 -8.71 22.83
C GLY A 146 14.25 -8.16 21.82
N LEU A 147 13.72 -6.95 22.01
CA LEU A 147 12.61 -6.45 21.19
C LEU A 147 13.06 -5.89 19.83
N ARG A 148 12.45 -6.42 18.75
CA ARG A 148 12.65 -5.94 17.39
C ARG A 148 11.59 -4.89 17.06
N ALA A 149 11.99 -3.64 16.92
CA ALA A 149 11.17 -2.63 16.25
C ALA A 149 11.16 -2.93 14.74
N GLN A 150 9.99 -3.12 14.15
CA GLN A 150 9.86 -3.11 12.70
C GLN A 150 9.56 -1.68 12.28
N SER A 151 10.60 -0.96 11.85
CA SER A 151 10.43 0.32 11.17
C SER A 151 9.88 0.05 9.77
N ALA A 152 8.65 0.47 9.50
CA ALA A 152 8.19 0.67 8.13
C ALA A 152 8.89 1.94 7.59
N ILE A 153 10.12 1.79 7.11
CA ILE A 153 10.72 2.78 6.21
C ILE A 153 10.23 2.38 4.81
N HIS A 154 9.37 3.19 4.19
CA HIS A 154 9.35 3.40 2.74
C HIS A 154 8.71 4.76 2.43
N LEU A 155 9.58 5.68 2.00
CA LEU A 155 9.42 6.89 1.16
C LEU A 155 8.14 7.73 1.25
#